data_AF-A0A832LXL2-F1
#
_entry.id   AF-A0A832LXL2-F1
#
_cell.length_a   1.000
_cell.length_b   1.000
_cell.length_c   1.000
_cell.angle_alpha   90.00
_cell.angle_beta   90.00
_cell.angle_gamma   90.00
#
_symmetry.space_group_name_H-M   'P 1'
#
loop_
_entity.id
_entity.type
_entity.pdbx_description
1 polymer ?
#
loop_
_entity_poly.entity_id
_entity_poly.type
_entity_poly.pdbx_seq_one_letter_code
_entity_poly.pdbx_strand_id
1 'polypeptide(L)'
;MSGRERKYVNTVLDQVGRAFVNNLKEGDIIVMEKLIGIRSRAKHRRSLNESFHSWVFRRLQFFIEYKTLEKRLPWFMLNRKTLS
;
A
#
# COMPACT_ATOMS: atom_id res chain seq x y z
N MET A 1 15.59 -6.33 -8.32
CA MET A 1 14.33 -6.72 -9.00
C MET A 1 14.55 -6.69 -10.49
N SER A 2 14.26 -7.79 -11.17
CA SER A 2 14.18 -7.80 -12.63
C SER A 2 12.94 -7.05 -13.11
N GLY A 3 12.93 -6.60 -14.37
CA GLY A 3 11.77 -5.91 -14.95
C GLY A 3 10.50 -6.77 -14.98
N ARG A 4 10.65 -8.09 -15.13
CA ARG A 4 9.55 -9.06 -15.13
C ARG A 4 8.89 -9.17 -13.76
N GLU A 5 9.67 -9.28 -12.69
CA GLU A 5 9.17 -9.27 -11.30
C GLU A 5 8.42 -7.98 -10.99
N ARG A 6 8.94 -6.84 -11.43
CA ARG A 6 8.29 -5.53 -11.21
C ARG A 6 6.93 -5.46 -11.88
N LYS A 7 6.81 -5.97 -13.11
CA LYS A 7 5.54 -6.02 -13.84
C LYS A 7 4.55 -6.94 -13.14
N TYR A 8 4.98 -8.14 -12.74
CA TYR A 8 4.15 -9.08 -12.00
C TYR A 8 3.62 -8.48 -10.69
N VAL A 9 4.50 -7.90 -9.87
CA VAL A 9 4.12 -7.26 -8.61
C VAL A 9 3.14 -6.11 -8.85
N ASN A 10 3.37 -5.27 -9.86
CA ASN A 10 2.43 -4.21 -10.22
C ASN A 10 1.03 -4.77 -10.58
N THR A 11 0.96 -5.87 -11.34
CA THR A 11 -0.32 -6.51 -11.68
C THR A 11 -1.03 -7.03 -10.43
N VAL A 12 -0.32 -7.70 -9.53
CA VAL A 12 -0.89 -8.21 -8.28
C VAL A 12 -1.40 -7.05 -7.42
N LEU A 13 -0.60 -5.98 -7.26
CA LEU A 13 -1.01 -4.80 -6.50
C LEU A 13 -2.22 -4.09 -7.11
N ASP A 14 -2.29 -4.00 -8.44
CA ASP A 14 -3.45 -3.45 -9.11
C ASP A 14 -4.71 -4.27 -8.80
N GLN A 15 -4.64 -5.60 -8.93
CA GLN A 15 -5.77 -6.49 -8.64
C GLN A 15 -6.22 -6.39 -7.18
N VAL A 16 -5.28 -6.43 -6.23
CA VAL A 16 -5.57 -6.31 -4.80
C VAL A 16 -6.18 -4.94 -4.49
N GLY A 17 -5.62 -3.85 -5.01
CA GLY A 17 -6.18 -2.51 -4.81
C GLY A 17 -7.58 -2.35 -5.39
N ARG A 18 -7.85 -2.95 -6.56
CA ARG A 18 -9.18 -2.99 -7.18
C ARG A 18 -10.17 -3.75 -6.30
N ALA A 19 -9.80 -4.96 -5.87
CA ALA A 19 -10.64 -5.79 -5.02
C ALA A 19 -10.95 -5.09 -3.69
N PHE A 20 -9.95 -4.50 -3.04
CA PHE A 20 -10.13 -3.75 -1.80
C PHE A 20 -11.14 -2.60 -1.97
N VAL A 21 -10.92 -1.73 -2.95
CA VAL A 21 -11.78 -0.55 -3.21
C VAL A 21 -13.19 -0.94 -3.68
N ASN A 22 -13.34 -2.09 -4.34
CA ASN A 22 -14.65 -2.62 -4.72
C ASN A 22 -15.46 -3.16 -3.54
N ASN A 23 -14.81 -3.54 -2.44
CA ASN A 23 -15.51 -3.98 -1.23
C ASN A 23 -15.96 -2.83 -0.33
N LEU A 24 -15.57 -1.59 -0.63
CA LEU A 24 -15.97 -0.42 0.14
C LEU A 24 -17.41 -0.01 -0.17
N LYS A 25 -18.14 0.37 0.87
CA LYS A 25 -19.48 0.92 0.81
C LYS A 25 -19.43 2.44 0.99
N GLU A 26 -20.53 3.10 0.63
CA GLU A 26 -20.69 4.52 0.89
C GLU A 26 -20.61 4.79 2.40
N GLY A 27 -19.78 5.77 2.79
CA GLY A 27 -19.48 6.09 4.19
C GLY A 27 -18.25 5.38 4.77
N ASP A 28 -17.67 4.40 4.08
CA ASP A 28 -16.42 3.78 4.53
C ASP A 28 -15.24 4.76 4.40
N ILE A 29 -14.36 4.76 5.40
CA ILE A 29 -13.15 5.59 5.42
C ILE A 29 -11.93 4.68 5.33
N ILE A 30 -11.06 4.97 4.36
CA ILE A 30 -9.80 4.25 4.22
C ILE A 30 -8.73 4.94 5.02
N VAL A 31 -8.15 4.18 5.93
CA VAL A 31 -7.08 4.61 6.81
C VAL A 31 -5.82 3.84 6.46
N MET A 32 -4.82 4.54 5.94
CA MET A 32 -3.51 3.95 5.67
C MET A 32 -2.48 4.46 6.67
N GLU A 33 -1.99 3.55 7.52
CA GLU A 33 -0.82 3.84 8.31
C GLU A 33 0.42 3.92 7.43
N LYS A 34 1.35 4.79 7.81
CA LYS A 34 2.73 4.69 7.33
C LYS A 34 3.27 3.34 7.83
N LEU A 35 3.36 2.34 6.95
CA LEU A 35 3.71 0.93 7.25
C LEU A 35 5.18 0.75 7.69
N ILE A 36 5.72 1.70 8.46
CA ILE A 36 7.06 1.67 9.06
C ILE A 36 7.16 0.49 10.03
N GLY A 37 6.07 0.14 10.73
CA GLY A 37 6.03 -0.95 11.72
C GLY A 37 6.15 -2.36 11.13
N ILE A 38 5.54 -2.63 9.97
CA ILE A 38 5.60 -3.96 9.32
C ILE A 38 7.04 -4.29 8.88
N ARG A 39 7.81 -3.25 8.52
CA ARG A 39 9.22 -3.38 8.12
C ARG A 39 10.11 -3.93 9.23
N SER A 40 9.78 -3.67 10.50
CA SER A 40 10.57 -4.12 11.66
C SER A 40 10.34 -5.59 12.05
N ARG A 41 9.19 -6.18 11.68
CA ARG A 41 8.80 -7.55 12.08
C ARG A 41 9.18 -8.63 11.06
N ALA A 42 9.50 -8.27 9.82
CA ALA A 42 9.91 -9.22 8.79
C ALA A 42 11.38 -9.64 9.00
N LYS A 43 11.61 -10.77 9.70
CA LYS A 43 12.95 -11.30 10.03
C LYS A 43 13.74 -11.84 8.81
N HIS A 44 14.18 -11.07 7.80
CA HIS A 44 15.03 -11.64 6.72
C HIS A 44 16.06 -10.68 6.08
N ARG A 45 17.02 -11.26 5.33
CA ARG A 45 18.29 -10.73 4.76
C ARG A 45 18.22 -9.24 4.35
N ARG A 46 18.86 -8.38 5.16
CA ARG A 46 18.62 -6.92 5.35
C ARG A 46 18.49 -6.02 4.10
N SER A 47 19.48 -5.93 3.22
CA SER A 47 19.56 -4.77 2.30
C SER A 47 18.58 -4.76 1.11
N LEU A 48 18.44 -5.89 0.40
CA LEU A 48 17.66 -5.94 -0.85
C LEU A 48 16.15 -6.00 -0.60
N ASN A 49 15.73 -6.70 0.46
CA ASN A 49 14.31 -6.83 0.79
C ASN A 49 13.74 -5.56 1.43
N GLU A 50 14.49 -4.82 2.22
CA GLU A 50 14.00 -3.56 2.81
C GLU A 50 13.61 -2.53 1.73
N SER A 51 14.43 -2.40 0.70
CA SER A 51 14.15 -1.54 -0.45
C SER A 51 12.98 -2.06 -1.28
N PHE A 52 12.92 -3.38 -1.50
CA PHE A 52 11.82 -4.04 -2.20
C PHE A 52 10.48 -3.82 -1.49
N HIS A 53 10.39 -4.17 -0.22
CA HIS A 53 9.20 -3.98 0.60
C HIS A 53 8.78 -2.51 0.62
N SER A 54 9.73 -1.59 0.84
CA SER A 54 9.44 -0.16 0.83
C SER A 54 8.83 0.31 -0.49
N TRP A 55 9.36 -0.16 -1.62
CA TRP A 55 8.82 0.14 -2.95
C TRP A 55 7.43 -0.46 -3.15
N VAL A 56 7.22 -1.75 -2.84
CA VAL A 56 5.93 -2.44 -2.97
C VAL A 56 4.86 -1.76 -2.14
N PHE A 57 5.16 -1.41 -0.89
CA PHE A 57 4.21 -0.73 0.00
C PHE A 57 3.84 0.66 -0.51
N ARG A 58 4.82 1.45 -0.95
CA ARG A 58 4.56 2.76 -1.56
C ARG A 58 3.71 2.62 -2.83
N ARG A 59 3.93 1.54 -3.59
CA ARG A 59 3.17 1.26 -4.80
C ARG A 59 1.73 0.86 -4.50
N LEU A 60 1.50 0.03 -3.47
CA LEU A 60 0.15 -0.33 -3.01
C LEU A 60 -0.62 0.91 -2.54
N GLN A 61 0.04 1.77 -1.75
CA GLN A 61 -0.54 3.04 -1.29
C GLN A 61 -1.04 3.88 -2.47
N PHE A 62 -0.19 4.07 -3.49
CA PHE A 62 -0.55 4.78 -4.71
C PHE A 62 -1.75 4.15 -5.44
N PHE A 63 -1.80 2.82 -5.57
CA PHE A 63 -2.90 2.14 -6.24
C PHE A 63 -4.24 2.34 -5.53
N ILE A 64 -4.25 2.29 -4.20
CA ILE A 64 -5.47 2.48 -3.42
C ILE A 64 -5.88 3.96 -3.49
N GLU A 65 -4.97 4.90 -3.26
CA GLU A 65 -5.21 6.34 -3.37
C GLU A 65 -5.86 6.71 -4.71
N TYR A 66 -5.22 6.34 -5.82
CA TYR A 66 -5.75 6.63 -7.16
C TYR A 66 -7.14 6.04 -7.39
N LYS A 67 -7.38 4.76 -7.04
CA LYS A 67 -8.69 4.11 -7.25
C LYS A 67 -9.78 4.69 -6.37
N THR A 68 -9.42 5.20 -5.20
CA THR A 68 -10.38 5.83 -4.29
C THR A 68 -10.78 7.21 -4.79
N LEU A 69 -9.83 7.95 -5.36
CA LEU A 69 -10.11 9.19 -6.07
C LEU A 69 -11.01 8.94 -7.29
N GLU A 70 -10.78 7.89 -8.08
CA GLU A 70 -11.67 7.51 -9.19
C GLU A 70 -13.10 7.26 -8.72
N LYS A 71 -13.28 6.64 -7.55
CA LYS A 71 -14.60 6.38 -6.95
C LYS A 71 -15.17 7.53 -6.13
N ARG A 72 -14.46 8.66 -6.01
CA ARG A 72 -14.83 9.80 -5.16
C ARG A 72 -15.04 9.43 -3.69
N LEU A 73 -14.31 8.41 -3.22
CA LEU A 73 -14.35 7.99 -1.82
C LEU A 73 -13.35 8.79 -0.99
N PRO A 74 -13.69 9.18 0.25
CA PRO A 74 -12.76 9.87 1.14
C PRO A 74 -11.64 8.92 1.57
N TRP A 75 -10.38 9.39 1.46
CA TRP A 75 -9.21 8.64 1.89
C TRP A 75 -8.29 9.54 2.71
N PHE A 76 -7.66 8.98 3.75
CA PHE A 76 -6.73 9.73 4.60
C PHE A 76 -5.48 8.91 4.92
N MET A 77 -4.31 9.56 4.87
CA MET A 77 -3.05 8.97 5.31
C MET A 77 -2.80 9.32 6.77
N LEU A 78 -2.70 8.31 7.65
CA LEU A 78 -2.28 8.53 9.02
C LEU A 78 -0.77 8.63 9.11
N ASN A 79 -0.30 9.83 9.43
CA ASN A 79 1.06 10.02 9.88
C ASN A 79 1.09 9.81 11.39
N ARG A 80 1.69 8.71 11.85
CA ARG A 80 1.92 8.46 13.28
C ARG A 80 3.00 9.42 13.77
N LYS A 81 2.61 10.67 14.08
CA LYS A 81 3.44 11.70 14.71
C LYS A 81 2.74 12.39 15.89
N THR A 82 1.81 11.70 16.55
CA THR A 82 1.18 12.17 17.81
C THR A 82 0.44 11.02 18.47
N LEU A 83 1.20 10.19 19.21
CA LEU A 83 0.72 9.43 20.37
C LEU A 83 1.94 9.30 21.30
N SER A 84 2.32 10.43 21.89
CA SER A 84 3.20 10.53 23.06
C SER A 84 2.61 11.57 23.99
#